data_AF-A0AAP2CJV8-F1
#
_entry.id   AF-A0AAP2CJV8-F1
#
_cell.length_a   1.000
_cell.length_b   1.000
_cell.length_c   1.000
_cell.angle_alpha   90.00
_cell.angle_beta   90.00
_cell.angle_gamma   90.00
#
_symmetry.space_group_name_H-M   'P 1'
#
loop_
_entity.id
_entity.type
_entity.pdbx_description
1 polymer ?
#
loop_
_entity_poly.entity_id
_entity_poly.type
_entity_poly.pdbx_seq_one_letter_code
_entity_poly.pdbx_strand_id
1 'polypeptide(L)'
;MNTKQIEQLCKDGVYMGEALEENYMETHISWVVFSKSFAFKIKKPLKLHYLDYSTLAKRKAFCEKELQVNGRYSDIYKSVIEIRSLEGRVDLGGMGGEIVDYAVQMDKLFPSKKMDVLLDRKKVSLSQMRTLAKTVANFHRKAEVVETPFDLQKSRLLFNDVKSSMKSVEKYFGKETCEILAESIQFSNLFLRSNGRRLKERVEAGFQRDVHGDLHSGNIFLYESPVLFDGIEFNDAIRQIDLAYEVAFLCMDLENRGLEDLSHAFLQAYRAHIELFEHKRDEEIFIYFKLLRANVRAKIHMYGADQAEDLITHNLNLEKAKRYILLMREYLDQLEDFS
;
A
#
# COMPACT_ATOMS: atom_id res chain seq x y z
N MET A 1 -10.95 20.40 -8.82
CA MET A 1 -10.04 21.29 -8.08
C MET A 1 -8.67 21.35 -8.75
N ASN A 2 -7.92 22.44 -8.57
CA ASN A 2 -6.50 22.57 -8.91
C ASN A 2 -5.69 23.07 -7.70
N THR A 3 -4.36 23.11 -7.78
CA THR A 3 -3.49 23.51 -6.66
C THR A 3 -3.84 24.88 -6.08
N LYS A 4 -4.09 25.90 -6.92
CA LYS A 4 -4.49 27.24 -6.45
C LYS A 4 -5.80 27.22 -5.66
N GLN A 5 -6.77 26.41 -6.10
CA GLN A 5 -8.04 26.25 -5.39
C GLN A 5 -7.86 25.52 -4.06
N ILE A 6 -6.92 24.58 -3.96
CA ILE A 6 -6.58 23.90 -2.70
C ILE A 6 -5.90 24.87 -1.73
N GLU A 7 -4.93 25.66 -2.19
CA GLU A 7 -4.26 26.69 -1.39
C GLU A 7 -5.27 27.72 -0.86
N GLN A 8 -6.20 28.16 -1.71
CA GLN A 8 -7.27 29.06 -1.33
C GLN A 8 -8.22 28.42 -0.29
N LEU A 9 -8.55 27.13 -0.47
CA LEU A 9 -9.35 26.37 0.49
C LEU A 9 -8.65 26.25 1.85
N CYS A 10 -7.36 25.95 1.88
CA CYS A 10 -6.60 25.87 3.14
C CYS A 10 -6.49 27.23 3.85
N LYS A 11 -6.44 28.33 3.10
CA LYS A 11 -6.31 29.67 3.65
C LYS A 11 -7.61 30.20 4.25
N ASP A 12 -8.71 30.07 3.52
CA ASP A 12 -9.98 30.76 3.86
C ASP A 12 -11.14 29.79 4.15
N GLY A 13 -10.93 28.49 3.99
CA GLY A 13 -11.94 27.46 4.17
C GLY A 13 -12.26 27.18 5.64
N VAL A 14 -13.53 26.86 5.88
CA VAL A 14 -14.04 26.51 7.21
C VAL A 14 -14.83 25.21 7.11
N TYR A 15 -14.71 24.35 8.12
CA TYR A 15 -15.54 23.16 8.27
C TYR A 15 -16.13 23.10 9.67
N MET A 16 -17.46 23.05 9.78
CA MET A 16 -18.19 23.05 11.07
C MET A 16 -17.80 24.19 12.02
N GLY A 17 -17.49 25.37 11.47
CA GLY A 17 -17.06 26.53 12.26
C GLY A 17 -15.58 26.55 12.67
N GLU A 18 -14.80 25.53 12.28
CA GLU A 18 -13.35 25.50 12.48
C GLU A 18 -12.62 25.85 11.18
N ALA A 19 -11.61 26.72 11.27
CA ALA A 19 -10.75 27.02 10.13
C ALA A 19 -9.93 25.79 9.73
N LEU A 20 -9.66 25.67 8.43
CA LEU A 20 -8.71 24.69 7.92
C LEU A 20 -7.28 25.13 8.21
N GLU A 21 -6.37 24.16 8.18
CA GLU A 21 -4.93 24.40 8.32
C GLU A 21 -4.35 24.87 6.98
N GLU A 22 -3.43 25.84 7.04
CA GLU A 22 -2.78 26.39 5.85
C GLU A 22 -1.97 25.34 5.07
N ASN A 23 -1.39 24.37 5.79
CA ASN A 23 -0.62 23.29 5.19
C ASN A 23 -1.53 22.16 4.72
N TYR A 24 -1.26 21.64 3.51
CA TYR A 24 -1.85 20.43 2.98
C TYR A 24 -0.77 19.42 2.61
N MET A 25 -1.15 18.15 2.50
CA MET A 25 -0.29 17.12 1.94
C MET A 25 -0.71 16.84 0.50
N GLU A 26 0.27 16.63 -0.37
CA GLU A 26 0.05 16.26 -1.76
C GLU A 26 0.64 14.88 -2.02
N THR A 27 -0.13 14.04 -2.70
CA THR A 27 0.27 12.73 -3.21
C THR A 27 0.25 12.76 -4.73
N HIS A 28 0.66 11.66 -5.38
CA HIS A 28 0.59 11.55 -6.84
C HIS A 28 -0.84 11.72 -7.39
N ILE A 29 -1.88 11.31 -6.64
CA ILE A 29 -3.27 11.25 -7.13
C ILE A 29 -4.30 12.01 -6.27
N SER A 30 -3.88 12.63 -5.18
CA SER A 30 -4.79 13.31 -4.23
C SER A 30 -4.10 14.43 -3.46
N TRP A 31 -4.88 15.39 -2.97
CA TRP A 31 -4.51 16.32 -1.91
C TRP A 31 -5.18 15.90 -0.60
N VAL A 32 -4.57 16.21 0.53
CA VAL A 32 -5.15 16.03 1.86
C VAL A 32 -5.07 17.36 2.59
N VAL A 33 -6.23 17.95 2.89
CA VAL A 33 -6.34 19.19 3.67
C VAL A 33 -6.79 18.84 5.09
N PHE A 34 -6.45 19.68 6.06
CA PHE A 34 -6.67 19.35 7.48
C PHE A 34 -7.50 20.42 8.18
N SER A 35 -8.25 20.00 9.18
CA SER A 35 -8.70 20.87 10.27
C SER A 35 -8.08 20.38 11.58
N LYS A 36 -8.50 20.95 12.70
CA LYS A 36 -8.08 20.51 14.04
C LYS A 36 -8.35 19.02 14.27
N SER A 37 -9.51 18.54 13.82
CA SER A 37 -10.01 17.19 14.14
C SER A 37 -10.09 16.25 12.92
N PHE A 38 -10.11 16.80 11.71
CA PHE A 38 -10.35 16.02 10.49
C PHE A 38 -9.25 16.18 9.45
N ALA A 39 -9.16 15.19 8.57
CA ALA A 39 -8.43 15.24 7.32
C ALA A 39 -9.42 15.01 6.17
N PHE A 40 -9.23 15.69 5.05
CA PHE A 40 -10.10 15.62 3.89
C PHE A 40 -9.28 15.27 2.65
N LYS A 41 -9.47 14.07 2.13
CA LYS A 41 -8.76 13.58 0.93
C LYS A 41 -9.54 13.94 -0.33
N ILE A 42 -8.92 14.74 -1.19
CA ILE A 42 -9.51 15.29 -2.41
C ILE A 42 -8.76 14.68 -3.60
N LYS A 43 -9.48 14.03 -4.52
CA LYS A 43 -8.88 13.35 -5.67
C LYS A 43 -8.48 14.36 -6.76
N LYS A 44 -7.28 14.20 -7.34
CA LYS A 44 -6.80 15.06 -8.44
C LYS A 44 -7.60 14.80 -9.73
N PRO A 45 -7.91 15.82 -10.55
CA PRO A 45 -8.67 15.64 -11.79
C PRO A 45 -7.79 15.12 -12.93
N LEU A 46 -7.35 13.86 -12.83
CA LEU A 46 -6.38 13.26 -13.75
C LEU A 46 -6.85 11.91 -14.31
N LYS A 47 -6.18 11.44 -15.38
CA LYS A 47 -6.41 10.12 -15.98
C LYS A 47 -5.08 9.42 -16.24
N LEU A 48 -4.88 8.28 -15.59
CA LEU A 48 -3.75 7.38 -15.71
C LEU A 48 -4.21 6.06 -16.36
N HIS A 49 -3.26 5.21 -16.74
CA HIS A 49 -3.57 3.92 -17.35
C HIS A 49 -4.28 2.94 -16.40
N TYR A 50 -4.16 3.14 -15.08
CA TYR A 50 -4.80 2.32 -14.03
C TYR A 50 -5.88 3.05 -13.23
N LEU A 51 -6.16 4.33 -13.53
CA LEU A 51 -7.01 5.18 -12.71
C LEU A 51 -7.63 6.32 -13.50
N ASP A 52 -8.92 6.58 -13.32
CA ASP A 52 -9.59 7.69 -14.02
C ASP A 52 -10.42 8.56 -13.07
N TYR A 53 -9.85 9.72 -12.72
CA TYR A 53 -10.45 10.78 -11.91
C TYR A 53 -10.82 12.02 -12.75
N SER A 54 -10.89 11.88 -14.07
CA SER A 54 -11.03 13.00 -15.02
C SER A 54 -12.31 13.81 -14.83
N THR A 55 -13.41 13.18 -14.40
CA THR A 55 -14.70 13.85 -14.23
C THR A 55 -15.13 13.92 -12.78
N LEU A 56 -15.95 14.92 -12.45
CA LEU A 56 -16.51 15.11 -11.12
C LEU A 56 -17.28 13.87 -10.64
N ALA A 57 -18.09 13.27 -11.51
CA ALA A 57 -18.85 12.05 -11.20
C ALA A 57 -17.94 10.85 -10.87
N LYS A 58 -16.83 10.69 -11.59
CA LYS A 58 -15.84 9.64 -11.28
C LYS A 58 -15.17 9.88 -9.93
N ARG A 59 -14.77 11.12 -9.63
CA ARG A 59 -14.18 11.45 -8.32
C ARG A 59 -15.14 11.18 -7.17
N LYS A 60 -16.42 11.53 -7.31
CA LYS A 60 -17.47 11.16 -6.35
C LYS A 60 -17.52 9.64 -6.12
N ALA A 61 -17.66 8.86 -7.19
CA ALA A 61 -17.76 7.41 -7.11
C ALA A 61 -16.53 6.78 -6.43
N PHE A 62 -15.32 7.28 -6.70
CA PHE A 62 -14.13 6.79 -6.02
C PHE A 62 -14.01 7.26 -4.57
N CYS A 63 -14.51 8.44 -4.21
CA CYS A 63 -14.59 8.84 -2.79
C CYS A 63 -15.53 7.90 -2.02
N GLU A 64 -16.68 7.55 -2.62
CA GLU A 64 -17.64 6.60 -2.04
C GLU A 64 -17.03 5.19 -1.95
N LYS A 65 -16.31 4.75 -2.98
CA LYS A 65 -15.59 3.48 -2.99
C LYS A 65 -14.50 3.44 -1.92
N GLU A 66 -13.74 4.51 -1.74
CA GLU A 66 -12.72 4.60 -0.68
C GLU A 66 -13.34 4.48 0.71
N LEU A 67 -14.42 5.23 0.97
CA LEU A 67 -15.18 5.13 2.22
C LEU A 67 -15.70 3.70 2.44
N GLN A 68 -16.27 3.07 1.40
CA GLN A 68 -16.76 1.70 1.47
C GLN A 68 -15.65 0.69 1.76
N VAL A 69 -14.54 0.76 1.04
CA VAL A 69 -13.45 -0.23 1.10
C VAL A 69 -12.68 -0.10 2.41
N ASN A 70 -12.32 1.13 2.78
CA ASN A 70 -11.44 1.39 3.92
C ASN A 70 -12.21 1.47 5.24
N GLY A 71 -13.50 1.80 5.20
CA GLY A 71 -14.40 1.70 6.34
C GLY A 71 -14.61 0.27 6.88
N ARG A 72 -14.24 -0.77 6.11
CA ARG A 72 -14.33 -2.17 6.57
C ARG A 72 -13.38 -2.51 7.73
N TYR A 73 -12.29 -1.75 7.87
CA TYR A 73 -11.22 -2.05 8.82
C TYR A 73 -10.74 -0.84 9.62
N SER A 74 -11.28 0.35 9.36
CA SER A 74 -10.87 1.58 10.03
C SER A 74 -12.05 2.54 10.19
N ASP A 75 -12.40 2.85 11.43
CA ASP A 75 -13.51 3.74 11.76
C ASP A 75 -13.17 5.22 11.53
N ILE A 76 -11.96 5.55 11.07
CA ILE A 76 -11.54 6.92 10.81
C ILE A 76 -12.30 7.51 9.63
N TYR A 77 -12.73 6.70 8.65
CA TYR A 77 -13.42 7.15 7.44
C TYR A 77 -14.89 7.47 7.79
N LYS A 78 -15.29 8.74 7.71
CA LYS A 78 -16.58 9.21 8.24
C LYS A 78 -17.65 9.37 7.18
N SER A 79 -17.33 10.07 6.10
CA SER A 79 -18.29 10.42 5.07
C SER A 79 -17.62 10.89 3.79
N VAL A 80 -18.40 11.00 2.71
CA VAL A 80 -18.03 11.77 1.53
C VAL A 80 -18.73 13.12 1.62
N ILE A 81 -17.96 14.20 1.58
CA ILE A 81 -18.48 15.56 1.64
C ILE A 81 -18.31 16.27 0.30
N GLU A 82 -19.22 17.20 0.03
CA GLU A 82 -19.14 18.08 -1.13
C GLU A 82 -18.16 19.23 -0.85
N ILE A 83 -17.46 19.65 -1.90
CA ILE A 83 -16.70 20.89 -1.93
C ILE A 83 -17.46 21.84 -2.84
N ARG A 84 -17.84 23.00 -2.31
CA ARG A 84 -18.72 23.94 -3.01
C ARG A 84 -18.01 25.26 -3.25
N SER A 85 -18.36 25.91 -4.36
CA SER A 85 -17.89 27.24 -4.72
C SER A 85 -19.05 28.22 -4.79
N LEU A 86 -18.95 29.32 -4.05
CA LEU A 86 -19.89 30.43 -4.06
C LEU A 86 -19.11 31.73 -4.19
N GLU A 87 -19.41 32.52 -5.23
CA GLU A 87 -18.75 33.82 -5.49
C GLU A 87 -17.21 33.74 -5.52
N GLY A 88 -16.66 32.60 -5.96
CA GLY A 88 -15.22 32.36 -6.05
C GLY A 88 -14.57 31.86 -4.76
N ARG A 89 -15.30 31.82 -3.63
CA ARG A 89 -14.85 31.18 -2.39
C ARG A 89 -15.18 29.69 -2.43
N VAL A 90 -14.22 28.85 -2.05
CA VAL A 90 -14.38 27.40 -1.96
C VAL A 90 -14.46 27.00 -0.49
N ASP A 91 -15.48 26.22 -0.13
CA ASP A 91 -15.71 25.75 1.24
C ASP A 91 -15.92 24.22 1.27
N LEU A 92 -15.57 23.60 2.40
CA LEU A 92 -15.83 22.18 2.68
C LEU A 92 -17.22 22.04 3.32
N GLY A 93 -18.09 21.29 2.66
CA GLY A 93 -19.49 21.22 3.06
C GLY A 93 -20.23 22.54 2.84
N GLY A 94 -21.51 22.58 3.23
CA GLY A 94 -22.39 23.74 3.04
C GLY A 94 -23.56 23.45 2.09
N MET A 95 -24.55 24.35 2.08
CA MET A 95 -25.78 24.18 1.29
C MET A 95 -25.89 25.12 0.07
N GLY A 96 -24.95 26.06 -0.11
CA GLY A 96 -24.97 27.05 -1.18
C GLY A 96 -23.85 26.87 -2.20
N GLY A 97 -24.01 27.44 -3.38
CA GLY A 97 -23.00 27.40 -4.45
C GLY A 97 -23.00 26.11 -5.27
N GLU A 98 -22.12 26.07 -6.28
CA GLU A 98 -21.94 24.94 -7.19
C GLU A 98 -21.01 23.89 -6.56
N ILE A 99 -21.31 22.60 -6.74
CA ILE A 99 -20.39 21.53 -6.34
C ILE A 99 -19.21 21.50 -7.32
N VAL A 100 -18.02 21.79 -6.81
CA VAL A 100 -16.78 21.80 -7.61
C VAL A 100 -15.94 20.53 -7.41
N ASP A 101 -16.12 19.83 -6.28
CA ASP A 101 -15.48 18.53 -6.02
C ASP A 101 -16.10 17.76 -4.86
N TYR A 102 -15.49 16.62 -4.52
CA TYR A 102 -15.81 15.84 -3.33
C TYR A 102 -14.54 15.52 -2.54
N ALA A 103 -14.69 15.32 -1.23
CA ALA A 103 -13.63 14.87 -0.35
C ALA A 103 -14.08 13.68 0.50
N VAL A 104 -13.17 12.76 0.79
CA VAL A 104 -13.36 11.75 1.85
C VAL A 104 -12.97 12.40 3.18
N GLN A 105 -13.94 12.54 4.08
CA GLN A 105 -13.71 13.03 5.44
C GLN A 105 -13.20 11.88 6.32
N MET A 106 -12.10 12.12 7.03
CA MET A 106 -11.46 11.18 7.93
C MET A 106 -11.11 11.83 9.27
N ASP A 107 -11.05 11.07 10.35
CA ASP A 107 -10.39 11.54 11.59
C ASP A 107 -8.93 11.85 11.30
N LYS A 108 -8.45 13.00 11.82
CA LYS A 108 -7.06 13.39 11.66
C LYS A 108 -6.17 12.46 12.47
N LEU A 109 -5.25 11.76 11.79
CA LEU A 109 -4.24 10.94 12.41
C LEU A 109 -2.96 11.73 12.69
N PHE A 110 -2.33 11.45 13.83
CA PHE A 110 -1.08 12.10 14.22
C PHE A 110 0.12 11.45 13.51
N PRO A 111 0.92 12.21 12.73
CA PRO A 111 2.11 11.69 12.06
C PRO A 111 3.13 11.03 13.01
N SER A 112 3.16 11.46 14.28
CA SER A 112 4.01 10.88 15.33
C SER A 112 3.64 9.44 15.71
N LYS A 113 2.47 8.97 15.29
CA LYS A 113 1.97 7.60 15.51
C LYS A 113 2.11 6.71 14.28
N LYS A 114 2.51 7.26 13.14
CA LYS A 114 2.72 6.52 11.91
C LYS A 114 3.86 5.49 12.11
N MET A 115 3.63 4.25 11.70
CA MET A 115 4.50 3.14 12.08
C MET A 115 5.89 3.29 11.46
N ASP A 116 6.02 3.68 10.20
CA ASP A 116 7.31 4.00 9.56
C ASP A 116 8.14 5.02 10.37
N VAL A 117 7.53 6.11 10.82
CA VAL A 117 8.16 7.14 11.67
C VAL A 117 8.59 6.57 13.03
N LEU A 118 7.77 5.69 13.62
CA LEU A 118 8.12 5.04 14.89
C LEU A 118 9.24 4.01 14.73
N LEU A 119 9.28 3.28 13.62
CA LEU A 119 10.36 2.33 13.30
C LEU A 119 11.69 3.06 13.15
N ASP A 120 11.72 4.18 12.42
CA ASP A 120 12.93 5.01 12.27
C ASP A 120 13.46 5.51 13.62
N ARG A 121 12.56 5.71 14.59
CA ARG A 121 12.89 6.12 15.97
C ARG A 121 13.12 4.96 16.92
N LYS A 122 13.05 3.71 16.45
CA LYS A 122 13.13 2.48 17.27
C LYS A 122 12.12 2.46 18.43
N LYS A 123 10.90 2.97 18.20
CA LYS A 123 9.82 3.10 19.19
C LYS A 123 8.67 2.10 18.99
N VAL A 124 8.91 1.03 18.23
CA VAL A 124 7.93 -0.06 18.05
C VAL A 124 8.36 -1.24 18.91
N SER A 125 7.44 -1.73 19.75
CA SER A 125 7.66 -2.87 20.63
C SER A 125 7.05 -4.16 20.08
N LEU A 126 7.57 -5.31 20.54
CA LEU A 126 7.00 -6.62 20.21
C LEU A 126 5.53 -6.74 20.63
N SER A 127 5.14 -6.09 21.74
CA SER A 127 3.74 -6.06 22.19
C SER A 127 2.83 -5.36 21.18
N GLN A 128 3.27 -4.21 20.64
CA GLN A 128 2.52 -3.51 19.59
C GLN A 128 2.41 -4.35 18.31
N MET A 129 3.45 -5.10 17.95
CA MET A 129 3.39 -6.03 16.79
C MET A 129 2.35 -7.14 16.99
N ARG A 130 2.23 -7.69 18.22
CA ARG A 130 1.20 -8.68 18.55
C ARG A 130 -0.21 -8.09 18.46
N THR A 131 -0.41 -6.88 18.97
CA THR A 131 -1.70 -6.18 18.87
C THR A 131 -2.05 -5.91 17.40
N LEU A 132 -1.10 -5.44 16.60
CA LEU A 132 -1.27 -5.22 15.17
C LEU A 132 -1.64 -6.51 14.44
N ALA A 133 -0.93 -7.61 14.71
CA ALA A 133 -1.22 -8.92 14.14
C ALA A 133 -2.65 -9.38 14.43
N LYS A 134 -3.12 -9.19 15.67
CA LYS A 134 -4.51 -9.49 16.05
C LYS A 134 -5.51 -8.62 15.30
N THR A 135 -5.27 -7.32 15.16
CA THR A 135 -6.14 -6.41 14.38
C THR A 135 -6.23 -6.84 12.92
N VAL A 136 -5.08 -7.08 12.28
CA VAL A 136 -5.02 -7.52 10.88
C VAL A 136 -5.69 -8.87 10.68
N ALA A 137 -5.44 -9.85 11.56
CA ALA A 137 -6.08 -11.17 11.48
C ALA A 137 -7.61 -11.09 11.65
N ASN A 138 -8.10 -10.23 12.55
CA ASN A 138 -9.54 -10.03 12.74
C ASN A 138 -10.21 -9.42 11.51
N PHE A 139 -9.53 -8.50 10.83
CA PHE A 139 -9.99 -7.97 9.55
C PHE A 139 -9.99 -9.06 8.47
N HIS A 140 -8.86 -9.74 8.26
CA HIS A 140 -8.72 -10.78 7.23
C HIS A 140 -9.73 -11.91 7.40
N ARG A 141 -10.07 -12.31 8.63
CA ARG A 141 -11.09 -13.34 8.89
C ARG A 141 -12.49 -12.94 8.41
N LYS A 142 -12.81 -11.64 8.45
CA LYS A 142 -14.11 -11.07 8.02
C LYS A 142 -14.12 -10.62 6.56
N ALA A 143 -12.96 -10.49 5.94
CA ALA A 143 -12.84 -10.09 4.55
C ALA A 143 -13.53 -11.10 3.63
N GLU A 144 -14.15 -10.58 2.57
CA GLU A 144 -14.84 -11.37 1.55
C GLU A 144 -13.86 -12.35 0.89
N VAL A 145 -14.27 -13.61 0.79
CA VAL A 145 -13.51 -14.64 0.06
C VAL A 145 -13.76 -14.46 -1.42
N VAL A 146 -12.68 -14.48 -2.21
CA VAL A 146 -12.73 -14.25 -3.65
C VAL A 146 -12.26 -15.51 -4.36
N GLU A 147 -13.13 -16.07 -5.21
CA GLU A 147 -12.91 -17.36 -5.89
C GLU A 147 -12.29 -17.20 -7.29
N THR A 148 -11.58 -16.09 -7.55
CA THR A 148 -10.91 -15.90 -8.84
C THR A 148 -9.82 -16.98 -8.99
N PRO A 149 -9.87 -17.84 -10.01
CA PRO A 149 -8.91 -18.93 -10.14
C PRO A 149 -7.47 -18.43 -10.25
N PHE A 150 -6.54 -19.22 -9.70
CA PHE A 150 -5.11 -18.96 -9.88
C PHE A 150 -4.75 -18.98 -11.37
N ASP A 151 -4.10 -17.90 -11.82
CA ASP A 151 -3.64 -17.73 -13.20
C ASP A 151 -2.11 -17.65 -13.25
N LEU A 152 -1.50 -18.74 -13.72
CA LEU A 152 -0.06 -18.86 -13.87
C LEU A 152 0.53 -17.77 -14.77
N GLN A 153 -0.13 -17.41 -15.87
CA GLN A 153 0.41 -16.40 -16.79
C GLN A 153 0.33 -15.02 -16.17
N LYS A 154 -0.79 -14.68 -15.52
CA LYS A 154 -0.93 -13.41 -14.79
C LYS A 154 0.12 -13.27 -13.69
N SER A 155 0.36 -14.30 -12.90
CA SER A 155 1.40 -14.28 -11.86
C SER A 155 2.82 -14.14 -12.44
N ARG A 156 3.11 -14.79 -13.58
CA ARG A 156 4.40 -14.62 -14.27
C ARG A 156 4.57 -13.22 -14.84
N LEU A 157 3.52 -12.64 -15.42
CA LEU A 157 3.55 -11.27 -15.92
C LEU A 157 3.81 -10.28 -14.79
N LEU A 158 3.15 -10.45 -13.64
CA LEU A 158 3.36 -9.60 -12.46
C LEU A 158 4.83 -9.60 -12.01
N PHE A 159 5.45 -10.77 -11.87
CA PHE A 159 6.86 -10.84 -11.45
C PHE A 159 7.82 -10.33 -12.54
N ASN A 160 7.56 -10.69 -13.80
CA ASN A 160 8.42 -10.35 -14.94
C ASN A 160 8.35 -8.87 -15.34
N ASP A 161 7.38 -8.12 -14.80
CA ASP A 161 7.20 -6.69 -15.03
C ASP A 161 8.45 -5.88 -14.63
N VAL A 162 9.26 -6.38 -13.69
CA VAL A 162 10.57 -5.78 -13.32
C VAL A 162 11.55 -5.69 -14.49
N LYS A 163 11.36 -6.47 -15.57
CA LYS A 163 12.19 -6.41 -16.78
C LYS A 163 12.29 -5.01 -17.37
N SER A 164 11.23 -4.20 -17.24
CA SER A 164 11.23 -2.81 -17.72
C SER A 164 12.32 -1.96 -17.06
N SER A 165 12.74 -2.33 -15.85
CA SER A 165 13.73 -1.58 -15.05
C SER A 165 15.16 -2.11 -15.19
N MET A 166 15.40 -3.24 -15.87
CA MET A 166 16.72 -3.88 -15.95
C MET A 166 17.80 -2.97 -16.55
N LYS A 167 17.47 -2.22 -17.62
CA LYS A 167 18.43 -1.27 -18.24
C LYS A 167 18.85 -0.18 -17.25
N SER A 168 17.91 0.38 -16.49
CA SER A 168 18.20 1.38 -15.48
C SER A 168 19.00 0.77 -14.32
N VAL A 169 18.64 -0.43 -13.87
CA VAL A 169 19.36 -1.15 -12.81
C VAL A 169 20.81 -1.42 -13.21
N GLU A 170 21.07 -1.91 -14.41
CA GLU A 170 22.44 -2.12 -14.90
C GLU A 170 23.22 -0.80 -14.99
N LYS A 171 22.59 0.26 -15.51
CA LYS A 171 23.19 1.60 -15.60
C LYS A 171 23.61 2.14 -14.24
N TYR A 172 22.77 2.03 -13.22
CA TYR A 172 22.98 2.69 -11.91
C TYR A 172 23.71 1.80 -10.90
N PHE A 173 23.53 0.48 -10.96
CA PHE A 173 24.02 -0.46 -9.94
C PHE A 173 24.98 -1.52 -10.51
N GLY A 174 25.22 -1.53 -11.82
CA GLY A 174 26.12 -2.46 -12.48
C GLY A 174 25.50 -3.81 -12.81
N LYS A 175 26.27 -4.62 -13.55
CA LYS A 175 25.84 -5.90 -14.10
C LYS A 175 25.45 -6.93 -13.03
N GLU A 176 26.22 -7.03 -11.95
CA GLU A 176 25.98 -7.96 -10.85
C GLU A 176 24.60 -7.76 -10.20
N THR A 177 24.23 -6.49 -9.94
CA THR A 177 22.90 -6.18 -9.39
C THR A 177 21.78 -6.50 -10.39
N CYS A 178 22.03 -6.33 -11.70
CA CYS A 178 21.08 -6.68 -12.75
C CYS A 178 20.92 -8.21 -12.88
N GLU A 179 21.97 -8.98 -12.66
CA GLU A 179 21.96 -10.45 -12.66
C GLU A 179 21.01 -11.00 -11.58
N ILE A 180 20.90 -10.36 -10.41
CA ILE A 180 19.91 -10.71 -9.37
C ILE A 180 18.47 -10.67 -9.94
N LEU A 181 18.13 -9.65 -10.74
CA LEU A 181 16.80 -9.57 -11.37
C LEU A 181 16.58 -10.69 -12.38
N ALA A 182 17.59 -10.99 -13.20
CA ALA A 182 17.53 -12.03 -14.22
C ALA A 182 17.33 -13.42 -13.58
N GLU A 183 18.07 -13.72 -12.52
CA GLU A 183 17.94 -14.94 -11.73
C GLU A 183 16.58 -15.02 -11.03
N SER A 184 16.15 -13.93 -10.38
CA SER A 184 14.83 -13.84 -9.73
C SER A 184 13.69 -14.15 -10.70
N ILE A 185 13.76 -13.63 -11.92
CA ILE A 185 12.79 -13.89 -12.99
C ILE A 185 12.80 -15.37 -13.37
N GLN A 186 13.97 -15.96 -13.59
CA GLN A 186 14.06 -17.37 -13.97
C GLN A 186 13.52 -18.27 -12.85
N PHE A 187 13.94 -18.02 -11.61
CA PHE A 187 13.48 -18.72 -10.42
C PHE A 187 11.95 -18.60 -10.28
N SER A 188 11.38 -17.40 -10.32
CA SER A 188 9.93 -17.19 -10.19
C SER A 188 9.13 -17.98 -11.23
N ASN A 189 9.61 -18.01 -12.48
CA ASN A 189 8.96 -18.77 -13.54
C ASN A 189 8.94 -20.29 -13.26
N LEU A 190 9.98 -20.84 -12.67
CA LEU A 190 10.07 -22.25 -12.26
C LEU A 190 9.26 -22.53 -10.99
N PHE A 191 9.34 -21.63 -10.01
CA PHE A 191 8.64 -21.74 -8.74
C PHE A 191 7.12 -21.75 -8.95
N LEU A 192 6.59 -20.80 -9.72
CA LEU A 192 5.15 -20.73 -10.02
C LEU A 192 4.64 -21.97 -10.78
N ARG A 193 5.45 -22.57 -11.66
CA ARG A 193 5.12 -23.82 -12.34
C ARG A 193 5.06 -24.99 -11.35
N SER A 194 6.06 -25.09 -10.47
CA SER A 194 6.21 -26.20 -9.53
C SER A 194 5.22 -26.15 -8.36
N ASN A 195 4.80 -24.93 -7.96
CA ASN A 195 3.88 -24.69 -6.85
C ASN A 195 2.47 -24.27 -7.30
N GLY A 196 2.19 -24.26 -8.61
CA GLY A 196 0.89 -23.85 -9.16
C GLY A 196 -0.29 -24.66 -8.60
N ARG A 197 -0.09 -25.96 -8.31
CA ARG A 197 -1.10 -26.79 -7.64
C ARG A 197 -1.43 -26.25 -6.24
N ARG A 198 -0.42 -26.01 -5.39
CA ARG A 198 -0.66 -25.51 -4.02
C ARG A 198 -1.23 -24.09 -4.04
N LEU A 199 -0.79 -23.22 -4.95
CA LEU A 199 -1.36 -21.89 -5.13
C LEU A 199 -2.85 -21.95 -5.49
N LYS A 200 -3.27 -22.92 -6.32
CA LYS A 200 -4.69 -23.17 -6.60
C LYS A 200 -5.45 -23.69 -5.38
N GLU A 201 -4.89 -24.65 -4.66
CA GLU A 201 -5.48 -25.19 -3.42
C GLU A 201 -5.68 -24.09 -2.37
N ARG A 202 -4.79 -23.10 -2.31
CA ARG A 202 -4.97 -21.94 -1.40
C ARG A 202 -6.17 -21.06 -1.77
N VAL A 203 -6.45 -20.89 -3.06
CA VAL A 203 -7.69 -20.21 -3.51
C VAL A 203 -8.91 -21.02 -3.09
N GLU A 204 -8.90 -22.33 -3.33
CA GLU A 204 -9.99 -23.26 -2.95
C GLU A 204 -10.22 -23.31 -1.43
N ALA A 205 -9.16 -23.13 -0.63
CA ALA A 205 -9.23 -23.04 0.83
C ALA A 205 -9.66 -21.64 1.35
N GLY A 206 -9.93 -20.68 0.47
CA GLY A 206 -10.43 -19.36 0.83
C GLY A 206 -9.37 -18.39 1.40
N PHE A 207 -8.09 -18.60 1.05
CA PHE A 207 -7.02 -17.65 1.38
C PHE A 207 -7.00 -16.42 0.48
N GLN A 208 -7.62 -16.47 -0.70
CA GLN A 208 -7.76 -15.28 -1.54
C GLN A 208 -8.95 -14.45 -1.06
N ARG A 209 -8.67 -13.21 -0.64
CA ARG A 209 -9.67 -12.33 -0.01
C ARG A 209 -9.54 -10.89 -0.46
N ASP A 210 -10.64 -10.17 -0.41
CA ASP A 210 -10.66 -8.72 -0.61
C ASP A 210 -10.13 -8.01 0.67
N VAL A 211 -8.82 -7.74 0.72
CA VAL A 211 -8.09 -7.23 1.90
C VAL A 211 -7.70 -5.74 1.78
N HIS A 212 -6.50 -5.31 2.20
CA HIS A 212 -6.05 -3.92 2.12
C HIS A 212 -5.25 -3.65 0.83
N GLY A 213 -4.44 -4.62 0.38
CA GLY A 213 -3.69 -4.61 -0.90
C GLY A 213 -2.32 -3.92 -0.84
N ASP A 214 -2.18 -2.96 0.09
CA ASP A 214 -0.96 -2.17 0.31
C ASP A 214 -0.52 -2.12 1.78
N LEU A 215 -0.56 -3.26 2.49
CA LEU A 215 -0.32 -3.34 3.93
C LEU A 215 1.18 -3.28 4.29
N HIS A 216 1.77 -2.08 4.30
CA HIS A 216 3.14 -1.84 4.75
C HIS A 216 3.19 -0.77 5.87
N SER A 217 4.35 -0.57 6.52
CA SER A 217 4.47 0.33 7.70
C SER A 217 4.10 1.80 7.43
N GLY A 218 4.08 2.22 6.17
CA GLY A 218 3.64 3.56 5.79
C GLY A 218 2.11 3.74 5.80
N ASN A 219 1.37 2.66 5.89
CA ASN A 219 -0.10 2.63 5.85
C ASN A 219 -0.69 2.17 7.20
N ILE A 220 0.10 2.27 8.28
CA ILE A 220 -0.26 1.80 9.62
C ILE A 220 0.05 2.90 10.63
N PHE A 221 -0.88 3.17 11.55
CA PHE A 221 -0.67 4.01 12.71
C PHE A 221 -0.83 3.20 14.00
N LEU A 222 0.16 3.30 14.91
CA LEU A 222 0.21 2.54 16.16
C LEU A 222 -0.33 3.36 17.33
N TYR A 223 -1.66 3.38 17.44
CA TYR A 223 -2.38 3.76 18.67
C TYR A 223 -2.55 2.54 19.59
N GLU A 224 -3.32 2.69 20.67
CA GLU A 224 -3.73 1.54 21.50
C GLU A 224 -4.44 0.47 20.67
N SER A 225 -5.32 0.90 19.77
CA SER A 225 -5.86 0.08 18.68
C SER A 225 -5.19 0.51 17.37
N PRO A 226 -4.37 -0.34 16.73
CA PRO A 226 -3.73 -0.01 15.46
C PRO A 226 -4.75 0.35 14.39
N VAL A 227 -4.43 1.38 13.63
CA VAL A 227 -5.27 1.90 12.54
C VAL A 227 -4.59 1.59 11.22
N LEU A 228 -5.28 0.87 10.34
CA LEU A 228 -4.86 0.68 8.95
C LEU A 228 -5.43 1.83 8.11
N PHE A 229 -4.64 2.35 7.18
CA PHE A 229 -4.92 3.56 6.43
C PHE A 229 -4.54 3.37 4.96
N ASP A 230 -5.34 3.91 4.05
CA ASP A 230 -5.03 4.02 2.61
C ASP A 230 -4.93 2.68 1.86
N GLY A 231 -5.86 1.76 2.14
CA GLY A 231 -6.03 0.57 1.31
C GLY A 231 -6.52 0.93 -0.09
N ILE A 232 -6.17 0.07 -1.05
CA ILE A 232 -6.35 0.33 -2.48
C ILE A 232 -7.84 0.29 -2.86
N GLU A 233 -8.45 1.45 -3.15
CA GLU A 233 -9.86 1.55 -3.50
C GLU A 233 -10.13 1.36 -5.00
N PHE A 234 -9.12 1.61 -5.84
CA PHE A 234 -9.34 1.83 -7.27
C PHE A 234 -9.09 0.62 -8.17
N ASN A 235 -8.51 -0.46 -7.63
CA ASN A 235 -8.24 -1.67 -8.39
C ASN A 235 -8.44 -2.91 -7.52
N ASP A 236 -9.57 -3.57 -7.71
CA ASP A 236 -9.93 -4.77 -6.94
C ASP A 236 -8.88 -5.87 -7.11
N ALA A 237 -8.24 -6.02 -8.29
CA ALA A 237 -7.24 -7.06 -8.51
C ALA A 237 -5.95 -6.89 -7.68
N ILE A 238 -5.67 -5.69 -7.16
CA ILE A 238 -4.54 -5.43 -6.25
C ILE A 238 -4.94 -5.75 -4.80
N ARG A 239 -6.23 -5.69 -4.48
CA ARG A 239 -6.79 -5.90 -3.15
C ARG A 239 -7.32 -7.33 -2.92
N GLN A 240 -7.74 -8.00 -3.98
CA GLN A 240 -8.26 -9.36 -3.98
C GLN A 240 -7.13 -10.37 -4.16
N ILE A 241 -6.38 -10.58 -3.09
CA ILE A 241 -5.11 -11.29 -3.08
C ILE A 241 -5.05 -12.35 -1.98
N ASP A 242 -4.05 -13.24 -2.05
CA ASP A 242 -3.77 -14.22 -1.01
C ASP A 242 -3.36 -13.53 0.31
N LEU A 243 -3.93 -13.98 1.44
CA LEU A 243 -3.57 -13.47 2.77
C LEU A 243 -2.06 -13.52 3.07
N ALA A 244 -1.36 -14.55 2.59
CA ALA A 244 0.08 -14.67 2.75
C ALA A 244 0.82 -13.62 1.92
N TYR A 245 0.32 -13.27 0.73
CA TYR A 245 0.89 -12.20 -0.09
C TYR A 245 0.66 -10.80 0.50
N GLU A 246 -0.45 -10.62 1.22
CA GLU A 246 -0.71 -9.40 1.99
C GLU A 246 0.22 -9.27 3.20
N VAL A 247 0.28 -10.30 4.05
CA VAL A 247 1.12 -10.34 5.26
C VAL A 247 2.61 -10.26 4.92
N ALA A 248 3.03 -10.88 3.81
CA ALA A 248 4.40 -10.82 3.32
C ALA A 248 4.87 -9.39 3.07
N PHE A 249 3.96 -8.45 2.75
CA PHE A 249 4.36 -7.08 2.49
C PHE A 249 4.88 -6.39 3.75
N LEU A 250 4.13 -6.45 4.86
CA LEU A 250 4.59 -5.86 6.12
C LEU A 250 5.86 -6.56 6.63
N CYS A 251 5.94 -7.88 6.52
CA CYS A 251 7.12 -8.64 6.94
C CYS A 251 8.36 -8.23 6.13
N MET A 252 8.23 -8.16 4.80
CA MET A 252 9.30 -7.72 3.90
C MET A 252 9.70 -6.26 4.16
N ASP A 253 8.74 -5.36 4.41
CA ASP A 253 9.04 -3.95 4.74
C ASP A 253 9.81 -3.81 6.06
N LEU A 254 9.53 -4.66 7.06
CA LEU A 254 10.29 -4.72 8.32
C LEU A 254 11.69 -5.30 8.11
N GLU A 255 11.81 -6.39 7.35
CA GLU A 255 13.09 -7.05 7.04
C GLU A 255 13.99 -6.13 6.20
N ASN A 256 13.45 -5.37 5.24
CA ASN A 256 14.20 -4.34 4.50
C ASN A 256 14.77 -3.23 5.39
N ARG A 257 14.25 -3.09 6.62
CA ARG A 257 14.74 -2.15 7.65
C ARG A 257 15.69 -2.80 8.66
N GLY A 258 16.02 -4.09 8.49
CA GLY A 258 16.81 -4.87 9.44
C GLY A 258 16.09 -5.10 10.77
N LEU A 259 14.76 -5.31 10.72
CA LEU A 259 13.90 -5.49 11.90
C LEU A 259 13.22 -6.87 11.87
N GLU A 260 14.02 -7.91 11.71
CA GLU A 260 13.60 -9.32 11.60
C GLU A 260 12.84 -9.76 12.85
N ASP A 261 13.27 -9.35 14.04
CA ASP A 261 12.59 -9.66 15.31
C ASP A 261 11.14 -9.15 15.33
N LEU A 262 10.88 -7.96 14.75
CA LEU A 262 9.53 -7.41 14.66
C LEU A 262 8.71 -8.14 13.59
N SER A 263 9.31 -8.48 12.45
CA SER A 263 8.70 -9.29 11.39
C SER A 263 8.25 -10.65 11.94
N HIS A 264 9.16 -11.37 12.62
CA HIS A 264 8.89 -12.66 13.24
C HIS A 264 7.80 -12.57 14.31
N ALA A 265 7.85 -11.57 15.19
CA ALA A 265 6.83 -11.39 16.23
C ALA A 265 5.44 -11.12 15.65
N PHE A 266 5.35 -10.33 14.57
CA PHE A 266 4.10 -10.09 13.87
C PHE A 266 3.56 -11.37 13.21
N LEU A 267 4.39 -12.06 12.42
CA LEU A 267 3.98 -13.27 11.72
C LEU A 267 3.55 -14.38 12.69
N GLN A 268 4.32 -14.59 13.77
CA GLN A 268 3.99 -15.57 14.81
C GLN A 268 2.63 -15.26 15.45
N ALA A 269 2.41 -13.99 15.84
CA ALA A 269 1.14 -13.58 16.44
C ALA A 269 -0.04 -13.65 15.46
N TYR A 270 0.19 -13.37 14.18
CA TYR A 270 -0.82 -13.46 13.15
C TYR A 270 -1.24 -14.93 12.93
N ARG A 271 -0.26 -15.84 12.85
CA ARG A 271 -0.47 -17.29 12.69
C ARG A 271 -1.23 -17.92 13.87
N ALA A 272 -1.16 -17.33 15.06
CA ALA A 272 -1.98 -17.76 16.20
C ALA A 272 -3.49 -17.48 16.01
N HIS A 273 -3.87 -16.68 15.02
CA HIS A 273 -5.25 -16.31 14.73
C HIS A 273 -5.76 -16.84 13.38
N ILE A 274 -4.88 -17.01 12.40
CA ILE A 274 -5.19 -17.58 11.09
C ILE A 274 -4.12 -18.63 10.77
N GLU A 275 -4.54 -19.87 10.55
CA GLU A 275 -3.65 -20.96 10.14
C GLU A 275 -3.20 -20.73 8.69
N LEU A 276 -2.21 -19.85 8.53
CA LEU A 276 -1.77 -19.38 7.21
C LEU A 276 -0.97 -20.45 6.44
N PHE A 277 -0.27 -21.30 7.19
CA PHE A 277 0.63 -22.34 6.69
C PHE A 277 0.13 -23.70 7.16
N GLU A 278 -0.55 -24.42 6.28
CA GLU A 278 -1.08 -25.77 6.51
C GLU A 278 -0.06 -26.83 6.08
N HIS A 279 0.77 -26.49 5.09
CA HIS A 279 1.80 -27.35 4.53
C HIS A 279 3.18 -26.68 4.58
N LYS A 280 4.25 -27.47 4.62
CA LYS A 280 5.63 -26.97 4.52
C LYS A 280 5.82 -26.04 3.31
N ARG A 281 5.19 -26.35 2.17
CA ARG A 281 5.21 -25.51 0.97
C ARG A 281 4.62 -24.12 1.15
N ASP A 282 3.75 -23.91 2.14
CA ASP A 282 3.21 -22.57 2.40
C ASP A 282 4.28 -21.63 2.97
N GLU A 283 5.29 -22.16 3.66
CA GLU A 283 6.44 -21.39 4.13
C GLU A 283 7.30 -20.93 2.94
N GLU A 284 7.57 -21.83 1.99
CA GLU A 284 8.25 -21.50 0.73
C GLU A 284 7.45 -20.48 -0.09
N ILE A 285 6.13 -20.65 -0.21
CA ILE A 285 5.25 -19.70 -0.89
C ILE A 285 5.26 -18.33 -0.20
N PHE A 286 5.32 -18.30 1.14
CA PHE A 286 5.41 -17.04 1.88
C PHE A 286 6.72 -16.31 1.61
N ILE A 287 7.86 -17.00 1.60
CA ILE A 287 9.15 -16.40 1.24
C ILE A 287 9.13 -15.92 -0.22
N TYR A 288 8.56 -16.71 -1.13
CA TYR A 288 8.34 -16.29 -2.52
C TYR A 288 7.46 -15.03 -2.62
N PHE A 289 6.44 -14.89 -1.79
CA PHE A 289 5.62 -13.68 -1.73
C PHE A 289 6.38 -12.47 -1.19
N LYS A 290 7.31 -12.65 -0.24
CA LYS A 290 8.24 -11.59 0.17
C LYS A 290 9.16 -11.17 -0.97
N LEU A 291 9.73 -12.14 -1.70
CA LEU A 291 10.51 -11.91 -2.93
C LEU A 291 9.72 -11.11 -3.96
N LEU A 292 8.47 -11.48 -4.23
CA LEU A 292 7.60 -10.76 -5.15
C LEU A 292 7.28 -9.34 -4.66
N ARG A 293 7.04 -9.12 -3.36
CA ARG A 293 6.84 -7.76 -2.82
C ARG A 293 8.11 -6.92 -2.95
N ALA A 294 9.29 -7.46 -2.65
CA ALA A 294 10.57 -6.77 -2.81
C ALA A 294 10.81 -6.40 -4.29
N ASN A 295 10.50 -7.31 -5.22
CA ASN A 295 10.52 -7.07 -6.68
C ASN A 295 9.63 -5.87 -7.09
N VAL A 296 8.38 -5.85 -6.63
CA VAL A 296 7.44 -4.74 -6.90
C VAL A 296 7.98 -3.42 -6.32
N ARG A 297 8.52 -3.43 -5.09
CA ARG A 297 9.10 -2.22 -4.47
C ARG A 297 10.35 -1.72 -5.19
N ALA A 298 11.23 -2.62 -5.61
CA ALA A 298 12.40 -2.27 -6.42
C ALA A 298 11.96 -1.57 -7.71
N LYS A 299 10.98 -2.13 -8.43
CA LYS A 299 10.43 -1.50 -9.65
C LYS A 299 9.85 -0.12 -9.38
N ILE A 300 9.00 0.03 -8.35
CA ILE A 300 8.38 1.31 -8.00
C ILE A 300 9.43 2.37 -7.70
N HIS A 301 10.48 2.03 -6.95
CA HIS A 301 11.56 2.97 -6.65
C HIS A 301 12.42 3.28 -7.87
N MET A 302 12.67 2.32 -8.77
CA MET A 302 13.32 2.63 -10.05
C MET A 302 12.49 3.61 -10.89
N TYR A 303 11.18 3.38 -10.99
CA TYR A 303 10.28 4.32 -11.68
C TYR A 303 10.26 5.70 -11.00
N GLY A 304 10.24 5.73 -9.67
CA GLY A 304 10.31 6.96 -8.89
C GLY A 304 11.61 7.74 -9.09
N ALA A 305 12.74 7.04 -9.26
CA ALA A 305 14.01 7.66 -9.63
C ALA A 305 13.93 8.28 -11.03
N ASP A 306 13.36 7.57 -12.00
CA ASP A 306 13.21 8.05 -13.39
C ASP A 306 12.24 9.26 -13.51
N GLN A 307 11.32 9.44 -12.56
CA GLN A 307 10.36 10.56 -12.53
C GLN A 307 10.75 11.70 -11.58
N ALA A 308 11.88 11.59 -10.86
CA ALA A 308 12.27 12.59 -9.89
C ALA A 308 12.65 13.93 -10.57
N GLU A 309 12.12 15.04 -10.06
CA GLU A 309 12.39 16.39 -10.57
C GLU A 309 13.72 16.96 -10.03
N ASP A 310 14.23 16.39 -8.94
CA ASP A 310 15.47 16.81 -8.28
C ASP A 310 16.40 15.62 -7.98
N LEU A 311 17.70 15.92 -7.88
CA LEU A 311 18.74 14.92 -7.70
C LEU A 311 18.67 14.21 -6.33
N ILE A 312 18.16 14.87 -5.29
CA ILE A 312 18.05 14.30 -3.94
C ILE A 312 16.98 13.21 -3.96
N THR A 313 15.80 13.51 -4.50
CA THR A 313 14.71 12.55 -4.66
C THR A 313 15.09 11.41 -5.61
N HIS A 314 15.83 11.70 -6.69
CA HIS A 314 16.38 10.70 -7.60
C HIS A 314 17.26 9.69 -6.86
N ASN A 315 18.29 10.19 -6.16
CA ASN A 315 19.26 9.34 -5.46
C ASN A 315 18.62 8.56 -4.31
N LEU A 316 17.69 9.17 -3.55
CA LEU A 316 16.98 8.49 -2.49
C LEU A 316 16.15 7.30 -3.01
N ASN A 317 15.52 7.45 -4.18
CA ASN A 317 14.81 6.36 -4.82
C ASN A 317 15.76 5.27 -5.32
N LEU A 318 16.90 5.63 -5.89
CA LEU A 318 17.92 4.64 -6.29
C LEU A 318 18.44 3.83 -5.09
N GLU A 319 18.74 4.48 -3.96
CA GLU A 319 19.17 3.79 -2.74
C GLU A 319 18.11 2.82 -2.22
N LYS A 320 16.84 3.22 -2.23
CA LYS A 320 15.72 2.34 -1.86
C LYS A 320 15.60 1.17 -2.84
N ALA A 321 15.65 1.43 -4.14
CA ALA A 321 15.57 0.37 -5.16
C ALA A 321 16.69 -0.67 -4.97
N LYS A 322 17.94 -0.21 -4.77
CA LYS A 322 19.08 -1.11 -4.56
C LYS A 322 18.89 -2.00 -3.33
N ARG A 323 18.42 -1.45 -2.20
CA ARG A 323 18.14 -2.24 -0.99
C ARG A 323 17.13 -3.35 -1.24
N TYR A 324 16.02 -3.05 -1.92
CA TYR A 324 15.04 -4.09 -2.26
C TYR A 324 15.60 -5.16 -3.20
N ILE A 325 16.46 -4.80 -4.16
CA ILE A 325 17.11 -5.79 -5.04
C ILE A 325 18.07 -6.69 -4.24
N LEU A 326 18.82 -6.15 -3.28
CA LEU A 326 19.66 -6.96 -2.40
C LEU A 326 18.82 -7.87 -1.50
N LEU A 327 17.70 -7.38 -0.97
CA LEU A 327 16.76 -8.21 -0.22
C LEU A 327 16.14 -9.33 -1.07
N MET A 328 15.93 -9.10 -2.38
CA MET A 328 15.53 -10.17 -3.29
C MET A 328 16.57 -11.29 -3.37
N ARG A 329 17.88 -10.97 -3.36
CA ARG A 329 18.94 -11.98 -3.30
C ARG A 329 18.84 -12.80 -2.02
N GLU A 330 18.67 -12.16 -0.86
CA GLU A 330 18.53 -12.88 0.42
C GLU A 330 17.33 -13.85 0.43
N TYR A 331 16.20 -13.48 -0.19
CA TYR A 331 15.06 -14.39 -0.31
C TYR A 331 15.27 -15.51 -1.34
N LEU A 332 16.02 -15.25 -2.42
CA LEU A 332 16.40 -16.30 -3.35
C LEU A 332 17.27 -17.35 -2.66
N ASP A 333 18.29 -16.92 -1.93
CA ASP A 333 19.20 -17.81 -1.22
C ASP A 333 18.41 -18.67 -0.19
N GLN A 334 17.48 -18.05 0.55
CA GLN A 334 16.58 -18.79 1.44
C GLN A 334 15.72 -19.83 0.72
N LEU A 335 15.28 -19.57 -0.51
CA LEU A 335 14.43 -20.47 -1.28
C LEU A 335 15.21 -21.60 -1.94
N GLU A 336 16.48 -21.38 -2.25
CA GLU A 336 17.39 -22.42 -2.74
C GLU A 336 17.72 -23.45 -1.65
N ASP A 337 17.76 -23.04 -0.38
CA ASP A 337 17.90 -23.96 0.76
C ASP A 337 16.72 -24.95 0.92
N PHE A 338 15.57 -24.69 0.29
CA PHE A 338 14.43 -25.62 0.26
C PHE A 338 14.45 -26.60 -0.93
N SER A 339 15.30 -26.36 -1.94
CA SER A 339 15.44 -27.20 -3.14
C SER A 339 16.47 -28.32 -2.95
#